data_AF-A0A699RPD6-F1
#
_entry.id   AF-A0A699RPD6-F1
#
_cell.length_a   1.000
_cell.length_b   1.000
_cell.length_c   1.000
_cell.angle_alpha   90.00
_cell.angle_beta   90.00
_cell.angle_gamma   90.00
#
_symmetry.space_group_name_H-M   'P 1'
#
loop_
_entity.id
_entity.type
_entity.pdbx_description
1 polymer ?
#
loop_
_entity_poly.entity_id
_entity_poly.type
_entity_poly.pdbx_seq_one_letter_code
_entity_poly.pdbx_strand_id
1 'polypeptide(L)'
;LCKAFEKLMKDKFQMSSIGELAFFLGLQVKQKQDEIFISHDKYVAEILRKFGLTDGNSASSPIDTKKPLLKDPDGEVVDVHT
;
A
#
# COMPACT_ATOMS: atom_id res chain seq x y z
N LEU A 1 -18.61 -6.74 4.93
CA LEU A 1 -17.46 -7.57 5.35
C LEU A 1 -16.62 -6.88 6.43
N CYS A 2 -16.16 -5.63 6.23
CA CYS A 2 -15.24 -4.97 7.17
C CYS A 2 -15.79 -4.76 8.59
N LYS A 3 -17.05 -4.34 8.79
CA LYS A 3 -17.57 -4.08 10.15
C LYS A 3 -17.68 -5.33 11.03
N ALA A 4 -18.05 -6.47 10.43
CA ALA A 4 -18.14 -7.74 11.15
C ALA A 4 -16.75 -8.25 11.54
N PHE A 5 -15.79 -8.11 10.62
CA PHE A 5 -14.38 -8.43 10.89
C PHE A 5 -13.78 -7.51 11.96
N GLU A 6 -13.98 -6.20 11.88
CA GLU A 6 -13.54 -5.25 12.92
C GLU A 6 -14.12 -5.60 14.28
N LYS A 7 -15.42 -5.94 14.35
CA LYS A 7 -16.07 -6.37 15.59
C LYS A 7 -15.46 -7.66 16.12
N LEU A 8 -15.24 -8.67 15.27
CA LEU A 8 -14.58 -9.92 15.65
C LEU A 8 -13.19 -9.67 16.22
N MET A 9 -12.37 -8.86 15.53
CA MET A 9 -11.00 -8.54 15.94
C MET A 9 -10.95 -7.80 17.27
N LYS A 10 -11.90 -6.88 17.49
CA LYS A 10 -12.06 -6.17 18.75
C LYS A 10 -12.50 -7.09 19.88
N ASP A 11 -13.54 -7.89 19.66
CA ASP A 11 -14.13 -8.73 20.70
C ASP A 11 -13.19 -9.88 21.12
N LYS A 12 -12.51 -10.51 20.15
CA LYS A 12 -11.68 -11.70 20.38
C LYS A 12 -10.22 -11.37 20.72
N PHE A 13 -9.65 -10.35 20.11
CA PHE A 13 -8.22 -10.03 20.22
C PHE A 13 -7.93 -8.65 20.84
N GLN A 14 -8.96 -7.91 21.26
CA GLN A 14 -8.83 -6.54 21.78
C GLN A 14 -8.16 -5.58 20.78
N MET A 15 -8.26 -5.88 19.48
CA MET A 15 -7.70 -5.03 18.44
C MET A 15 -8.66 -3.90 18.06
N SER A 16 -8.11 -2.71 17.87
CA SER A 16 -8.86 -1.57 17.33
C SER A 16 -8.54 -1.37 15.86
N SER A 17 -9.52 -0.90 15.09
CA SER A 17 -9.27 -0.40 13.73
C SER A 17 -8.48 0.90 13.84
N ILE A 18 -7.36 0.98 13.12
CA ILE A 18 -6.52 2.18 13.06
C ILE A 18 -6.98 3.17 11.98
N GLY A 19 -8.11 2.89 11.33
CA GLY A 19 -8.63 3.66 10.21
C GLY A 19 -8.01 3.26 8.87
N GLU A 20 -8.14 4.14 7.89
CA GLU A 20 -7.62 3.90 6.54
C GLU A 20 -6.08 3.84 6.52
N LEU A 21 -5.54 2.88 5.77
CA LEU A 21 -4.11 2.77 5.54
C LEU A 21 -3.62 3.99 4.74
N ALA A 22 -2.84 4.84 5.39
CA ALA A 22 -2.24 6.03 4.77
C ALA A 22 -0.74 5.83 4.46
N PHE A 23 -0.02 5.07 5.29
CA PHE A 23 1.41 4.78 5.11
C PHE A 23 1.76 3.34 5.50
N PHE A 24 2.60 2.68 4.71
CA PHE A 24 3.13 1.34 5.01
C PHE A 24 4.54 1.18 4.45
N LEU A 25 5.55 0.94 5.30
CA LEU A 25 6.95 0.72 4.89
C LEU A 25 7.50 1.78 3.90
N GLY A 26 7.06 3.04 4.03
CA GLY A 26 7.44 4.13 3.12
C GLY A 26 6.52 4.32 1.91
N LEU A 27 5.60 3.39 1.64
CA LEU A 27 4.50 3.57 0.71
C LEU A 27 3.48 4.54 1.30
N GLN A 28 3.19 5.61 0.58
CA GLN A 28 2.01 6.41 0.79
C GLN A 28 0.83 5.79 0.02
N VAL A 29 -0.26 5.55 0.73
CA VAL A 29 -1.48 4.97 0.18
C VAL A 29 -2.58 6.02 0.23
N LYS A 30 -3.26 6.23 -0.90
CA LYS A 30 -4.45 7.08 -1.00
C LYS A 30 -5.58 6.21 -1.55
N GLN A 31 -6.54 5.93 -0.68
CA GLN A 31 -7.73 5.15 -1.03
C GLN A 31 -8.79 6.10 -1.56
N LYS A 32 -9.33 5.80 -2.74
CA LYS A 32 -10.52 6.43 -3.31
C LYS A 32 -11.59 5.35 -3.45
N GLN A 33 -12.81 5.76 -3.79
CA GLN A 33 -13.96 4.85 -3.90
C GLN A 33 -13.71 3.67 -4.85
N ASP A 34 -13.03 3.90 -5.99
CA ASP A 34 -12.82 2.89 -7.04
C ASP A 34 -11.34 2.59 -7.33
N GLU A 35 -10.40 3.22 -6.60
CA GLU A 35 -8.98 3.14 -6.91
C GLU A 35 -8.13 3.26 -5.64
N ILE A 36 -7.02 2.54 -5.60
CA ILE A 36 -5.97 2.73 -4.60
C ILE A 36 -4.75 3.28 -5.31
N PHE A 37 -4.36 4.51 -4.95
CA PHE A 37 -3.12 5.11 -5.43
C PHE A 37 -2.00 4.86 -4.42
N ILE A 38 -0.87 4.36 -4.92
CA ILE A 38 0.31 4.03 -4.12
C ILE A 38 1.50 4.81 -4.65
N SER A 39 2.22 5.50 -3.77
CA SER A 39 3.41 6.31 -4.11
C SER A 39 4.53 6.07 -3.10
N HIS A 40 5.77 6.17 -3.57
CA HIS A 40 6.97 6.16 -2.72
C HIS A 40 7.61 7.56 -2.57
N ASP A 41 6.98 8.62 -3.07
CA ASP A 41 7.63 9.92 -3.25
C ASP A 41 8.19 10.47 -1.94
N LYS A 42 7.41 10.35 -0.85
CA LYS A 42 7.84 10.80 0.47
C LYS A 42 9.06 10.01 0.97
N TYR A 43 9.01 8.69 0.86
CA TYR A 43 10.12 7.84 1.31
C TYR A 43 11.38 8.07 0.48
N VAL A 44 11.25 8.17 -0.85
CA VAL A 44 12.37 8.50 -1.75
C VAL A 44 12.98 9.85 -1.38
N ALA A 45 12.16 10.88 -1.14
CA ALA A 45 12.64 12.19 -0.71
C ALA A 45 13.40 12.13 0.63
N GLU A 46 12.92 11.34 1.59
CA GLU A 46 13.60 11.13 2.88
C GLU A 46 14.94 10.42 2.72
N ILE A 47 15.02 9.39 1.87
CA ILE A 47 16.25 8.67 1.57
C ILE A 47 17.26 9.58 0.86
N LEU A 48 16.84 10.30 -0.19
CA LEU A 48 17.72 11.23 -0.90
C LEU A 48 18.29 12.30 0.04
N ARG A 49 17.46 12.87 0.90
CA ARG A 49 17.91 13.84 1.92
C ARG A 49 18.91 13.23 2.90
N LYS A 50 18.67 11.99 3.36
CA LYS A 50 19.56 11.29 4.30
C LYS A 50 20.98 11.10 3.76
N PHE A 51 21.12 10.92 2.45
CA PHE A 51 22.42 10.70 1.79
C PHE A 51 22.96 11.95 1.08
N GLY A 52 22.32 13.12 1.22
CA GLY A 52 22.77 14.36 0.58
C GLY A 52 22.61 14.35 -0.95
N LEU A 53 21.68 13.55 -1.49
CA LEU A 53 21.43 13.39 -2.92
C LEU A 53 20.23 14.21 -3.42
N THR A 54 19.80 15.23 -2.67
CA THR A 54 18.62 16.03 -2.99
C THR A 54 18.78 16.85 -4.28
N ASP A 55 20.01 17.27 -4.60
CA ASP A 55 20.32 18.05 -5.81
C ASP A 55 20.75 17.16 -7.00
N GLY A 56 20.57 15.83 -6.88
CA GLY A 56 20.88 14.89 -7.94
C GLY A 56 19.97 15.06 -9.15
N ASN A 57 20.53 14.94 -10.36
CA ASN A 57 19.74 14.98 -11.59
C ASN A 57 18.75 13.81 -11.62
N SER A 58 17.48 14.11 -11.94
CA SER A 58 16.48 13.07 -12.19
C SER A 58 16.79 12.36 -13.51
N ALA A 59 16.79 11.03 -13.49
CA ALA A 59 16.85 10.21 -14.69
C ALA A 59 15.49 9.54 -14.89
N SER A 60 14.90 9.72 -16.08
CA SER A 60 13.69 8.99 -16.45
C SER A 60 14.04 7.55 -16.78
N SER A 61 13.77 6.64 -15.84
CA SER A 61 13.70 5.20 -16.11
C SER A 61 12.23 4.80 -16.11
N PRO A 62 11.59 4.62 -17.28
CA PRO A 62 10.19 4.23 -17.34
C PRO A 62 10.03 2.85 -16.70
N ILE A 63 9.12 2.74 -15.72
CA ILE A 63 8.67 1.43 -15.25
C ILE A 63 7.71 0.85 -16.30
N ASP A 64 7.78 -0.45 -16.56
CA ASP A 64 6.86 -1.10 -17.48
C ASP A 64 5.45 -1.13 -16.87
N THR A 65 4.61 -0.20 -17.29
CA THR A 65 3.21 -0.07 -16.86
C THR A 65 2.27 -1.02 -17.61
N LYS A 66 2.76 -1.77 -18.62
CA LYS A 66 1.90 -2.64 -19.45
C LYS A 66 1.59 -3.99 -18.83
N LYS A 67 2.13 -4.29 -17.64
CA LYS A 67 1.71 -5.44 -16.84
C LYS A 67 0.83 -4.96 -15.69
N PRO A 68 -0.48 -4.74 -15.93
CA PRO A 68 -1.41 -4.56 -14.83
C PRO A 68 -1.31 -5.75 -13.88
N LEU A 69 -1.52 -5.51 -12.59
CA LEU A 69 -1.73 -6.58 -11.63
C LEU A 69 -3.06 -7.25 -11.98
N LEU A 70 -3.00 -8.24 -12.87
CA LEU A 70 -4.14 -9.05 -13.24
C LEU A 70 -4.40 -10.04 -12.12
N LYS A 71 -5.68 -10.31 -11.87
CA LYS A 71 -6.06 -11.48 -11.08
C LYS A 71 -5.52 -12.70 -11.83
N ASP A 72 -4.71 -13.49 -11.16
CA ASP A 72 -4.26 -14.77 -11.69
C ASP A 72 -5.49 -15.67 -11.83
N PRO A 73 -5.89 -16.09 -13.05
CA PRO A 73 -7.05 -16.95 -13.25
C PRO A 73 -6.83 -18.36 -12.68
N ASP A 74 -5.58 -18.81 -12.56
CA ASP A 74 -5.18 -20.10 -11.99
C ASP A 74 -4.65 -19.96 -10.56
N GLY A 75 -4.53 -18.73 -10.06
CA GLY A 75 -4.11 -18.45 -8.70
C GLY A 75 -5.15 -18.96 -7.72
N GLU A 76 -4.70 -19.71 -6.71
CA GLU A 76 -5.61 -20.11 -5.64
C GLU A 76 -6.26 -18.86 -5.04
N VAL A 77 -7.58 -18.92 -4.89
CA VAL A 77 -8.32 -17.95 -4.11
C VAL A 77 -7.77 -18.06 -2.69
N VAL A 78 -6.89 -17.14 -2.33
CA VAL A 78 -6.45 -16.95 -0.95
C VAL A 78 -7.63 -16.39 -0.17
N ASP A 79 -8.50 -17.30 0.26
CA ASP A 79 -9.58 -17.02 1.18
C ASP A 79 -8.97 -16.69 2.56
N VAL A 80 -9.37 -15.55 3.11
CA VAL A 80 -9.00 -15.13 4.47
C VAL A 80 -10.03 -15.71 5.44
N HIS A 81 -10.28 -17.02 5.37
CA HIS A 81 -11.18 -17.73 6.30
C HIS A 81 -10.58 -19.08 6.73
N THR A 82 -10.07 -19.08 7.96
CA THR A 82 -10.25 -20.18 8.92
C THR A 82 -11.43 -19.82 9.80
#